data_AF-A0AAD2FS90-F1
#
_entry.id   AF-A0AAD2FS90-F1
#
_cell.length_a   1.000
_cell.length_b   1.000
_cell.length_c   1.000
_cell.angle_alpha   90.00
_cell.angle_beta   90.00
_cell.angle_gamma   90.00
#
_symmetry.space_group_name_H-M   'P 1'
#
loop_
_entity.id
_entity.type
_entity.pdbx_description
1 polymer ?
#
loop_
_entity_poly.entity_id
_entity_poly.type
_entity_poly.pdbx_seq_one_letter_code
_entity_poly.pdbx_strand_id
1 'polypeptide(L)'
;MPKIDPLLVLVTLAVSFTLKNKCCSAFLPPIPIIKPIESIIPNVLFASTRKIKTPSHLNLQHEIHWLDSEAREVSKDEDIPLGESIAEGECVLAIPNAVSSDECQMLFQAALQAQDRRDTAAARGRSRFSVADPNNFDNPNVVLTCEEILLRVIDYLEEAAPSIYETLFAPGPNWCEWQPLNAQLEQPKTPPDDELFDGLRELYVTSQLEWSEGEPAINIYEADGYFGCHKDHLALTVLVPLLNPGESFSGGGTGFWAGNRDTSENPGTPPTIVLKPPAGTALVFGGDVTHSGMPVEQGLRSVLVCSFSTKTAASNPDRLHGLHAPPTTSANFKGTL
;
A
#
# COMPACT_ATOMS: atom_id res chain seq x y z
N MET A 1 20.51 -31.62 31.76
CA MET A 1 20.58 -30.95 30.45
C MET A 1 19.68 -31.71 29.49
N PRO A 2 18.56 -31.15 29.02
CA PRO A 2 17.76 -31.80 27.99
C PRO A 2 18.39 -31.51 26.61
N LYS A 3 18.41 -32.54 25.75
CA LYS A 3 18.89 -32.46 24.37
C LYS A 3 17.82 -31.79 23.50
N ILE A 4 18.22 -30.82 22.69
CA ILE A 4 17.43 -30.22 21.62
C ILE A 4 17.77 -30.99 20.33
N ASP A 5 16.74 -31.41 19.61
CA ASP A 5 16.83 -32.08 18.30
C ASP A 5 16.73 -31.01 17.19
N PRO A 6 17.64 -30.94 16.19
CA PRO A 6 17.54 -29.99 15.10
C PRO A 6 16.96 -30.68 13.85
N LEU A 7 15.72 -30.33 13.47
CA LEU A 7 15.19 -30.68 12.15
C LEU A 7 15.03 -29.44 11.27
N LEU A 8 16.11 -29.22 10.52
CA LEU A 8 16.23 -28.81 9.12
C LEU A 8 14.95 -28.34 8.40
N VAL A 9 14.95 -27.07 7.98
CA VAL A 9 14.09 -26.50 6.93
C VAL A 9 14.85 -26.57 5.61
N LEU A 10 14.30 -27.25 4.61
CA LEU A 10 14.71 -27.10 3.21
C LEU A 10 13.47 -27.32 2.33
N VAL A 11 12.97 -26.27 1.69
CA VAL A 11 11.99 -26.35 0.60
C VAL A 11 12.66 -25.78 -0.64
N THR A 12 12.86 -26.61 -1.66
CA THR A 12 13.33 -26.21 -2.98
C THR A 12 12.15 -26.26 -3.96
N LEU A 13 11.87 -25.14 -4.63
CA LEU A 13 10.90 -25.04 -5.72
C LEU A 13 11.41 -25.78 -6.97
N ALA A 14 10.56 -26.59 -7.58
CA ALA A 14 10.75 -27.11 -8.93
C ALA A 14 9.82 -26.36 -9.90
N VAL A 15 10.39 -25.55 -10.80
CA VAL A 15 9.69 -24.95 -11.94
C VAL A 15 10.02 -25.79 -13.18
N SER A 16 8.99 -26.37 -13.82
CA SER A 16 9.16 -27.07 -15.11
C SER A 16 8.92 -26.13 -16.29
N PHE A 17 9.94 -26.05 -17.15
CA PHE A 17 9.88 -25.50 -18.49
C PHE A 17 9.09 -26.42 -19.43
N THR A 18 8.21 -25.86 -20.27
CA THR A 18 7.70 -26.56 -21.46
C THR A 18 8.21 -25.85 -22.72
N LEU A 19 9.21 -26.45 -23.37
CA LEU A 19 9.66 -26.05 -24.71
C LEU A 19 8.90 -26.84 -25.78
N LYS A 20 8.23 -26.13 -26.68
CA LYS A 20 7.81 -26.64 -27.99
C LYS A 20 9.05 -26.83 -28.87
N ASN A 21 9.21 -28.01 -29.49
CA ASN A 21 9.55 -28.09 -30.93
C ASN A 21 9.40 -29.49 -31.54
N LYS A 22 9.07 -29.45 -32.84
CA LYS A 22 8.75 -30.56 -33.75
C LYS A 22 10.01 -31.29 -34.28
N CYS A 23 9.74 -32.50 -34.80
CA CYS A 23 10.50 -33.30 -35.77
C CYS A 23 11.65 -34.17 -35.23
N CYS A 24 11.41 -35.49 -35.13
CA CYS A 24 11.98 -36.52 -36.02
C CYS A 24 11.55 -37.92 -35.55
N SER A 25 11.24 -38.78 -36.52
CA SER A 25 10.76 -40.15 -36.36
C SER A 25 11.84 -41.10 -35.85
N ALA A 26 11.59 -41.75 -34.71
CA ALA A 26 12.18 -43.04 -34.36
C ALA A 26 11.24 -43.80 -33.43
N PHE A 27 10.96 -45.06 -33.76
CA PHE A 27 10.13 -45.98 -32.98
C PHE A 27 10.73 -46.18 -31.59
N LEU A 28 10.03 -45.73 -30.55
CA LEU A 28 10.26 -46.15 -29.18
C LEU A 28 9.09 -47.06 -28.72
N PRO A 29 9.37 -48.08 -27.89
CA PRO A 29 8.33 -48.96 -27.35
C PRO A 29 7.34 -48.18 -26.46
N PRO A 30 6.10 -48.66 -26.31
CA PRO A 30 5.06 -47.96 -25.57
C PRO A 30 5.49 -47.76 -24.11
N ILE A 31 5.52 -46.50 -23.69
CA ILE A 31 5.71 -46.12 -22.28
C ILE A 31 4.46 -46.57 -21.52
N PRO A 32 4.60 -47.25 -20.36
CA PRO A 32 3.44 -47.63 -19.56
C PRO A 32 2.68 -46.37 -19.13
N ILE A 33 1.36 -46.39 -19.34
CA ILE A 33 0.45 -45.34 -18.89
C ILE A 33 0.50 -45.32 -17.35
N ILE A 34 1.25 -44.37 -16.80
CA ILE A 34 1.18 -44.04 -15.38
C ILE A 34 -0.17 -43.35 -15.18
N LYS A 35 -1.08 -44.00 -14.44
CA LYS A 35 -2.35 -43.40 -14.02
C LYS A 35 -2.04 -42.06 -13.31
N PRO A 36 -2.86 -41.01 -13.51
CA PRO A 36 -2.64 -39.76 -12.81
C PRO A 36 -2.62 -40.05 -11.30
N ILE A 37 -1.53 -39.67 -10.65
CA ILE A 37 -1.46 -39.61 -9.20
C ILE A 37 -2.49 -38.55 -8.82
N GLU A 38 -3.62 -38.99 -8.27
CA GLU A 38 -4.55 -38.12 -7.58
C GLU A 38 -3.72 -37.31 -6.58
N SER A 39 -3.70 -36.00 -6.79
CA SER A 39 -2.94 -35.06 -5.97
C SER A 39 -3.39 -35.23 -4.52
N ILE A 40 -2.52 -35.82 -3.70
CA ILE A 40 -2.57 -35.65 -2.25
C ILE A 40 -2.20 -34.19 -2.03
N ILE A 41 -3.18 -33.30 -2.16
CA ILE A 41 -3.11 -31.98 -1.54
C ILE A 41 -3.12 -32.28 -0.05
N PRO A 42 -2.05 -31.99 0.71
CA PRO A 42 -2.18 -32.01 2.15
C PRO A 42 -3.27 -30.98 2.48
N ASN A 43 -4.38 -31.47 3.04
CA ASN A 43 -5.32 -30.65 3.80
C ASN A 43 -4.48 -29.96 4.87
N VAL A 44 -3.97 -28.77 4.56
CA VAL A 44 -3.58 -27.80 5.57
C VAL A 44 -4.91 -27.43 6.21
N LEU A 45 -5.22 -28.14 7.30
CA LEU A 45 -6.28 -27.77 8.21
C LEU A 45 -6.09 -26.28 8.51
N PHE A 46 -6.96 -25.44 7.95
CA PHE A 46 -7.26 -24.14 8.53
C PHE A 46 -7.75 -24.43 9.93
N ALA A 47 -6.83 -24.38 10.88
CA ALA A 47 -7.15 -24.41 12.28
C ALA A 47 -8.16 -23.28 12.51
N SER A 48 -9.33 -23.65 13.01
CA SER A 48 -10.35 -22.73 13.53
C SER A 48 -9.64 -21.54 14.16
N THR A 49 -9.84 -20.37 13.55
CA THR A 49 -9.36 -19.08 14.03
C THR A 49 -9.94 -18.87 15.42
N ARG A 50 -9.24 -19.39 16.44
CA ARG A 50 -9.37 -18.87 17.79
C ARG A 50 -9.17 -17.37 17.61
N LYS A 51 -10.20 -16.58 17.92
CA LYS A 51 -10.05 -15.14 18.15
C LYS A 51 -8.93 -15.01 19.18
N ILE A 52 -7.70 -14.86 18.69
CA ILE A 52 -6.60 -14.40 19.51
C ILE A 52 -7.14 -13.07 19.99
N LYS A 53 -7.32 -12.93 21.30
CA LYS A 53 -7.54 -11.62 21.88
C LYS A 53 -6.29 -10.83 21.52
N THR A 54 -6.33 -10.13 20.40
CA THR A 54 -5.39 -9.07 20.08
C THR A 54 -5.33 -8.24 21.34
N PRO A 55 -4.13 -8.02 21.92
CA PRO A 55 -4.01 -7.17 23.09
C PRO A 55 -4.75 -5.89 22.74
N SER A 56 -5.77 -5.54 23.54
CA SER A 56 -6.64 -4.39 23.31
C SER A 56 -5.74 -3.26 22.84
N HIS A 57 -5.78 -2.97 21.54
CA HIS A 57 -4.85 -2.01 20.97
C HIS A 57 -5.03 -0.77 21.83
N LEU A 58 -3.92 -0.28 22.37
CA LEU A 58 -3.83 0.92 23.19
C LEU A 58 -4.86 1.93 22.66
N ASN A 59 -5.60 2.63 23.52
CA ASN A 59 -6.60 3.66 23.17
C ASN A 59 -6.03 4.72 22.19
N LEU A 60 -5.79 4.33 20.95
CA LEU A 60 -5.27 5.15 19.88
C LEU A 60 -6.51 5.85 19.35
N GLN A 61 -6.66 7.10 19.76
CA GLN A 61 -7.61 7.99 19.14
C GLN A 61 -6.92 8.60 17.93
N HIS A 62 -7.45 8.31 16.75
CA HIS A 62 -7.05 9.01 15.55
C HIS A 62 -7.53 10.46 15.61
N GLU A 63 -6.83 11.34 14.90
CA GLU A 63 -7.26 12.71 14.66
C GLU A 63 -7.86 12.80 13.25
N ILE A 64 -8.95 13.58 13.10
CA ILE A 64 -9.56 13.83 11.80
C ILE A 64 -9.25 15.28 11.41
N HIS A 65 -8.50 15.45 10.33
CA HIS A 65 -8.18 16.74 9.73
C HIS A 65 -9.13 17.02 8.56
N TRP A 66 -10.19 17.77 8.84
CA TRP A 66 -11.15 18.21 7.83
C TRP A 66 -10.54 19.23 6.88
N LEU A 67 -10.64 18.94 5.59
CA LEU A 67 -10.28 19.82 4.46
C LEU A 67 -11.46 20.71 4.08
N ASP A 68 -12.69 20.23 4.30
CA ASP A 68 -13.92 21.01 4.12
C ASP A 68 -14.60 21.26 5.47
N SER A 69 -14.78 22.54 5.82
CA SER A 69 -15.44 22.94 7.06
C SER A 69 -16.95 22.72 7.05
N GLU A 70 -17.60 22.78 5.88
CA GLU A 70 -19.03 22.52 5.76
C GLU A 70 -19.31 21.04 5.95
N ALA A 71 -18.54 20.17 5.27
CA ALA A 71 -18.60 18.72 5.46
C ALA A 71 -18.42 18.32 6.94
N ARG A 72 -17.49 18.96 7.64
CA ARG A 72 -17.27 18.74 9.09
C ARG A 72 -18.50 19.03 9.95
N GLU A 73 -19.26 20.07 9.62
CA GLU A 73 -20.46 20.39 10.40
C GLU A 73 -21.60 19.43 10.06
N VAL A 74 -21.79 19.10 8.78
CA VAL A 74 -22.77 18.10 8.34
C VAL A 74 -22.48 16.73 8.98
N SER A 75 -21.21 16.30 9.02
CA SER A 75 -20.83 15.01 9.60
C SER A 75 -21.15 14.89 11.09
N LYS A 76 -21.26 16.01 11.82
CA LYS A 76 -21.67 16.00 13.24
C LYS A 76 -23.18 15.88 13.42
N ASP A 77 -23.94 16.41 12.47
CA ASP A 77 -25.39 16.53 12.57
C ASP A 77 -26.11 15.34 11.92
N GLU A 78 -25.54 14.76 10.87
CA GLU A 78 -26.19 13.76 10.02
C GLU A 78 -25.65 12.32 10.19
N ASP A 79 -24.74 12.08 11.14
CA ASP A 79 -24.07 10.79 11.35
C ASP A 79 -23.44 10.21 10.06
N ILE A 80 -22.88 11.08 9.21
CA ILE A 80 -22.22 10.67 7.95
C ILE A 80 -21.08 9.69 8.27
N PRO A 81 -21.05 8.50 7.63
CA PRO A 81 -19.98 7.54 7.84
C PRO A 81 -18.61 8.12 7.44
N LEU A 82 -17.58 7.91 8.25
CA LEU A 82 -16.23 8.42 7.97
C LEU A 82 -15.68 7.94 6.62
N GLY A 83 -16.05 6.73 6.18
CA GLY A 83 -15.68 6.21 4.86
C GLY A 83 -16.17 7.08 3.70
N GLU A 84 -17.34 7.71 3.82
CA GLU A 84 -17.90 8.61 2.81
C GLU A 84 -17.09 9.91 2.74
N SER A 85 -16.79 10.53 3.88
CA SER A 85 -15.94 11.73 3.91
C SER A 85 -14.50 11.49 3.44
N ILE A 86 -13.97 10.27 3.58
CA ILE A 86 -12.68 9.90 2.99
C ILE A 86 -12.80 9.71 1.48
N ALA A 87 -13.86 9.05 0.99
CA ALA A 87 -14.14 8.86 -0.43
C ALA A 87 -14.30 10.20 -1.15
N GLU A 88 -14.98 11.15 -0.50
CA GLU A 88 -15.20 12.50 -1.00
C GLU A 88 -14.00 13.43 -0.76
N GLY A 89 -12.90 12.92 -0.22
CA GLY A 89 -11.69 13.70 0.00
C GLY A 89 -11.88 14.92 0.90
N GLU A 90 -12.81 14.84 1.84
CA GLU A 90 -13.18 15.91 2.76
C GLU A 90 -12.30 15.92 4.01
N CYS A 91 -11.63 14.81 4.31
CA CYS A 91 -10.79 14.69 5.49
C CYS A 91 -9.56 13.80 5.28
N VAL A 92 -8.58 13.98 6.17
CA VAL A 92 -7.42 13.11 6.33
C VAL A 92 -7.41 12.58 7.76
N LEU A 93 -7.29 11.27 7.92
CA LEU A 93 -7.14 10.62 9.21
C LEU A 93 -5.67 10.58 9.61
N ALA A 94 -5.34 10.89 10.85
CA ALA A 94 -4.00 10.72 11.41
C ALA A 94 -4.04 9.71 12.57
N ILE A 95 -3.38 8.56 12.38
CA ILE A 95 -3.27 7.49 13.37
C ILE A 95 -1.90 7.60 14.05
N PRO A 96 -1.82 8.16 15.27
CA PRO A 96 -0.54 8.34 15.95
C PRO A 96 0.07 7.01 16.36
N ASN A 97 1.39 6.93 16.40
CA ASN A 97 2.14 5.74 16.86
C ASN A 97 1.80 4.45 16.10
N ALA A 98 1.38 4.55 14.82
CA ALA A 98 1.16 3.39 13.97
C ALA A 98 2.46 2.59 13.75
N VAL A 99 3.59 3.29 13.74
CA VAL A 99 4.94 2.74 13.56
C VAL A 99 5.83 3.20 14.71
N SER A 100 6.66 2.30 15.23
CA SER A 100 7.61 2.62 16.30
C SER A 100 8.79 3.43 15.78
N SER A 101 9.51 4.11 16.69
CA SER A 101 10.73 4.84 16.35
C SER A 101 11.81 3.94 15.74
N ASP A 102 11.94 2.72 16.23
CA ASP A 102 12.96 1.76 15.79
C ASP A 102 12.68 1.29 14.36
N GLU A 103 11.41 1.02 14.04
CA GLU A 103 10.97 0.69 12.68
C GLU A 103 11.16 1.87 11.73
N CYS A 104 10.78 3.08 12.14
CA CYS A 104 10.99 4.30 11.34
C CYS A 104 12.48 4.48 11.00
N GLN A 105 13.35 4.36 12.01
CA GLN A 105 14.79 4.49 11.83
C GLN A 105 15.35 3.39 10.93
N MET A 106 14.91 2.14 11.12
CA MET A 106 15.35 1.00 10.31
C MET A 106 15.01 1.21 8.83
N LEU A 107 13.76 1.58 8.51
CA LEU A 107 13.31 1.83 7.14
C LEU A 107 14.04 3.03 6.52
N PHE A 108 14.25 4.10 7.30
CA PHE A 108 14.99 5.27 6.82
C PHE A 108 16.45 4.92 6.49
N GLN A 109 17.14 4.17 7.35
CA GLN A 109 18.52 3.73 7.09
C GLN A 109 18.61 2.83 5.86
N ALA A 110 17.65 1.93 5.67
CA ALA A 110 17.59 1.09 4.48
C ALA A 110 17.42 1.94 3.21
N ALA A 111 16.60 2.99 3.26
CA ALA A 111 16.40 3.90 2.14
C ALA A 111 17.64 4.75 1.83
N LEU A 112 18.40 5.19 2.84
CA LEU A 112 19.69 5.86 2.62
C LEU A 112 20.69 4.94 1.92
N GLN A 113 20.78 3.68 2.34
CA GLN A 113 21.64 2.70 1.67
C GLN A 113 21.21 2.45 0.23
N ALA A 114 19.90 2.41 -0.02
CA ALA A 114 19.36 2.31 -1.38
C ALA A 114 19.72 3.56 -2.22
N GLN A 115 19.69 4.74 -1.62
CA GLN A 115 20.08 6.00 -2.26
C GLN A 115 21.58 6.03 -2.61
N ASP A 116 22.45 5.60 -1.69
CA ASP A 116 23.91 5.57 -1.88
C ASP A 116 24.34 4.62 -3.02
N ARG A 117 23.53 3.60 -3.31
CA ARG A 117 23.75 2.66 -4.42
C ARG A 117 23.34 3.22 -5.78
N ARG A 118 22.63 4.35 -5.85
CA ARG A 118 22.19 4.92 -7.14
C ARG A 118 23.31 5.70 -7.79
N ASP A 119 23.57 5.36 -9.05
CA ASP A 119 24.46 6.13 -9.92
C ASP A 119 23.79 7.39 -10.52
N THR A 120 22.48 7.55 -10.33
CA THR A 120 21.69 8.64 -10.90
C THR A 120 21.30 9.66 -9.84
N ALA A 121 21.39 10.94 -10.21
CA ALA A 121 20.96 12.03 -9.34
C ALA A 121 19.45 11.99 -9.10
N ALA A 122 19.02 12.38 -7.89
CA ALA A 122 17.62 12.44 -7.52
C ALA A 122 16.84 13.39 -8.44
N ALA A 123 15.77 12.90 -9.05
CA ALA A 123 14.91 13.72 -9.89
C ALA A 123 14.17 14.74 -9.01
N ARG A 124 14.46 16.04 -9.18
CA ARG A 124 13.89 17.14 -8.38
C ARG A 124 14.12 16.97 -6.88
N GLY A 125 15.31 16.51 -6.48
CA GLY A 125 15.66 16.31 -5.07
C GLY A 125 14.85 15.20 -4.38
N ARG A 126 14.22 14.32 -5.16
CA ARG A 126 13.43 13.19 -4.66
C ARG A 126 13.97 11.86 -5.19
N SER A 127 14.20 10.94 -4.27
CA SER A 127 14.48 9.53 -4.55
C SER A 127 13.27 8.68 -4.14
N ARG A 128 12.89 7.69 -4.95
CA ARG A 128 11.76 6.77 -4.68
C ARG A 128 12.25 5.34 -4.83
N PHE A 129 12.01 4.51 -3.82
CA PHE A 129 12.45 3.13 -3.78
C PHE A 129 11.23 2.23 -3.56
N SER A 130 10.88 1.43 -4.57
CA SER A 130 9.85 0.40 -4.42
C SER A 130 10.32 -0.63 -3.40
N VAL A 131 9.49 -0.94 -2.41
CA VAL A 131 9.80 -1.92 -1.35
C VAL A 131 9.90 -3.33 -1.92
N ALA A 132 9.11 -3.64 -2.95
CA ALA A 132 9.08 -4.94 -3.61
C ALA A 132 10.30 -5.21 -4.52
N ASP A 133 11.07 -4.18 -4.86
CA ASP A 133 12.23 -4.32 -5.75
C ASP A 133 13.46 -4.81 -4.96
N PRO A 134 13.93 -6.05 -5.20
CA PRO A 134 15.06 -6.62 -4.47
C PRO A 134 16.38 -5.89 -4.74
N ASN A 135 16.48 -5.09 -5.80
CA ASN A 135 17.67 -4.28 -6.06
C ASN A 135 17.74 -3.03 -5.17
N ASN A 136 16.60 -2.57 -4.66
CA ASN A 136 16.56 -1.42 -3.75
C ASN A 136 16.93 -1.84 -2.33
N PHE A 137 16.53 -3.03 -1.88
CA PHE A 137 16.69 -3.45 -0.48
C PHE A 137 17.23 -4.88 -0.34
N ASP A 138 18.51 -4.98 0.06
CA ASP A 138 19.16 -6.27 0.34
C ASP A 138 18.67 -6.94 1.64
N ASN A 139 18.06 -6.15 2.53
CA ASN A 139 17.61 -6.61 3.84
C ASN A 139 16.14 -7.06 3.76
N PRO A 140 15.85 -8.38 3.89
CA PRO A 140 14.47 -8.89 3.83
C PRO A 140 13.57 -8.33 4.94
N ASN A 141 14.15 -7.83 6.04
CA ASN A 141 13.38 -7.22 7.12
C ASN A 141 12.69 -5.92 6.68
N VAL A 142 13.15 -5.24 5.62
CA VAL A 142 12.46 -4.04 5.11
C VAL A 142 11.04 -4.40 4.65
N VAL A 143 10.92 -5.46 3.85
CA VAL A 143 9.62 -5.93 3.33
C VAL A 143 8.72 -6.39 4.47
N LEU A 144 9.25 -7.22 5.38
CA LEU A 144 8.50 -7.72 6.53
C LEU A 144 8.01 -6.61 7.45
N THR A 145 8.86 -5.61 7.74
CA THR A 145 8.45 -4.47 8.57
C THR A 145 7.41 -3.60 7.87
N CYS A 146 7.54 -3.35 6.57
CA CYS A 146 6.50 -2.64 5.81
C CYS A 146 5.15 -3.39 5.83
N GLU A 147 5.18 -4.72 5.73
CA GLU A 147 3.99 -5.57 5.86
C GLU A 147 3.35 -5.47 7.26
N GLU A 148 4.16 -5.58 8.31
CA GLU A 148 3.68 -5.46 9.70
C GLU A 148 3.13 -4.06 10.03
N ILE A 149 3.71 -3.01 9.46
CA ILE A 149 3.20 -1.63 9.56
C ILE A 149 1.83 -1.55 8.90
N LEU A 150 1.71 -2.02 7.65
CA LEU A 150 0.46 -1.92 6.92
C LEU A 150 -0.65 -2.73 7.58
N LEU A 151 -0.37 -3.97 8.02
CA LEU A 151 -1.33 -4.81 8.74
C LEU A 151 -1.82 -4.13 10.03
N ARG A 152 -0.94 -3.45 10.78
CA ARG A 152 -1.36 -2.68 11.96
C ARG A 152 -2.31 -1.53 11.60
N VAL A 153 -2.03 -0.82 10.51
CA VAL A 153 -2.92 0.27 10.04
C VAL A 153 -4.26 -0.31 9.60
N ILE A 154 -4.27 -1.39 8.82
CA ILE A 154 -5.50 -2.06 8.37
C ILE A 154 -6.33 -2.55 9.55
N ASP A 155 -5.72 -3.25 10.51
CA ASP A 155 -6.41 -3.75 11.72
C ASP A 155 -7.02 -2.59 12.52
N TYR A 156 -6.30 -1.48 12.64
CA TYR A 156 -6.81 -0.28 13.28
C TYR A 156 -8.02 0.30 12.54
N LEU A 157 -7.96 0.42 11.21
CA LEU A 157 -9.06 0.96 10.42
C LEU A 157 -10.31 0.08 10.51
N GLU A 158 -10.18 -1.25 10.49
CA GLU A 158 -11.31 -2.16 10.66
C GLU A 158 -11.99 -2.00 12.03
N GLU A 159 -11.20 -1.87 13.10
CA GLU A 159 -11.74 -1.76 14.46
C GLU A 159 -12.32 -0.37 14.74
N ALA A 160 -11.59 0.69 14.36
CA ALA A 160 -11.90 2.06 14.76
C ALA A 160 -12.74 2.84 13.72
N ALA A 161 -12.74 2.41 12.46
CA ALA A 161 -13.40 3.12 11.36
C ALA A 161 -13.95 2.14 10.29
N PRO A 162 -14.81 1.17 10.66
CA PRO A 162 -15.27 0.10 9.76
C PRO A 162 -15.97 0.62 8.49
N SER A 163 -16.62 1.80 8.57
CA SER A 163 -17.26 2.43 7.41
C SER A 163 -16.32 2.69 6.24
N ILE A 164 -14.99 2.80 6.46
CA ILE A 164 -13.99 2.93 5.40
C ILE A 164 -13.99 1.68 4.52
N TYR A 165 -14.00 0.48 5.11
CA TYR A 165 -14.12 -0.76 4.36
C TYR A 165 -15.47 -0.84 3.63
N GLU A 166 -16.56 -0.56 4.34
CA GLU A 166 -17.92 -0.63 3.80
C GLU A 166 -18.14 0.28 2.60
N THR A 167 -17.55 1.48 2.62
CA THR A 167 -17.70 2.48 1.56
C THR A 167 -16.73 2.24 0.41
N LEU A 168 -15.44 2.03 0.71
CA LEU A 168 -14.40 2.06 -0.31
C LEU A 168 -14.07 0.68 -0.89
N PHE A 169 -14.37 -0.42 -0.20
CA PHE A 169 -13.86 -1.75 -0.55
C PHE A 169 -14.95 -2.80 -0.71
N ALA A 170 -15.99 -2.76 0.13
CA ALA A 170 -17.07 -3.74 0.09
C ALA A 170 -17.92 -3.56 -1.18
N PRO A 171 -18.30 -4.64 -1.88
CA PRO A 171 -19.20 -4.54 -3.02
C PRO A 171 -20.56 -4.01 -2.56
N GLY A 172 -21.06 -2.99 -3.26
CA GLY A 172 -22.30 -2.31 -2.93
C GLY A 172 -22.88 -1.53 -4.10
N PRO A 173 -24.16 -1.10 -4.03
CA PRO A 173 -24.83 -0.43 -5.14
C PRO A 173 -24.15 0.88 -5.56
N ASN A 174 -23.52 1.59 -4.62
CA ASN A 174 -22.83 2.84 -4.87
C ASN A 174 -21.30 2.67 -4.92
N TRP A 175 -20.78 1.45 -4.84
CA TRP A 175 -19.33 1.20 -4.82
C TRP A 175 -18.63 1.87 -6.01
N CYS A 176 -19.22 1.75 -7.19
CA CYS A 176 -18.69 2.34 -8.41
C CYS A 176 -18.63 3.87 -8.35
N GLU A 177 -19.49 4.54 -7.58
CA GLU A 177 -19.50 6.01 -7.46
C GLU A 177 -18.34 6.49 -6.56
N TRP A 178 -18.09 5.74 -5.49
CA TRP A 178 -17.05 6.03 -4.51
C TRP A 178 -15.63 5.66 -4.93
N GLN A 179 -15.47 4.79 -5.94
CA GLN A 179 -14.13 4.46 -6.42
C GLN A 179 -13.47 5.65 -7.11
N PRO A 180 -12.16 5.85 -6.96
CA PRO A 180 -11.45 6.80 -7.77
C PRO A 180 -11.43 6.36 -9.24
N LEU A 181 -11.05 7.31 -10.10
CA LEU A 181 -10.79 6.99 -11.49
C LEU A 181 -9.62 6.00 -11.59
N ASN A 182 -9.68 5.05 -12.52
CA ASN A 182 -8.57 4.14 -12.75
C ASN A 182 -7.40 4.86 -13.46
N ALA A 183 -6.32 4.12 -13.77
CA ALA A 183 -5.15 4.66 -14.47
C ALA A 183 -5.46 5.22 -15.89
N GLN A 184 -6.64 4.92 -16.45
CA GLN A 184 -7.14 5.45 -17.72
C GLN A 184 -8.08 6.65 -17.52
N LEU A 185 -8.21 7.16 -16.29
CA LEU A 185 -9.14 8.21 -15.89
C LEU A 185 -10.61 7.81 -16.10
N GLU A 186 -10.92 6.52 -16.00
CA GLU A 186 -12.27 5.98 -16.15
C GLU A 186 -12.83 5.52 -14.81
N GLN A 187 -14.11 5.83 -14.57
CA GLN A 187 -14.86 5.30 -13.44
C GLN A 187 -15.01 3.78 -13.59
N PRO A 188 -14.70 2.97 -12.56
CA PRO A 188 -15.11 1.58 -12.53
C PRO A 188 -16.62 1.45 -12.74
N LYS A 189 -17.03 0.55 -13.62
CA LYS A 189 -18.45 0.36 -13.99
C LYS A 189 -19.10 -0.84 -13.33
N THR A 190 -18.28 -1.71 -12.76
CA THR A 190 -18.71 -2.95 -12.14
C THR A 190 -17.95 -3.09 -10.83
N PRO A 191 -18.64 -3.43 -9.73
CA PRO A 191 -17.97 -3.81 -8.50
C PRO A 191 -17.10 -5.06 -8.72
N PRO A 192 -16.16 -5.36 -7.79
CA PRO A 192 -15.53 -6.67 -7.73
C PRO A 192 -16.59 -7.78 -7.66
N ASP A 193 -16.22 -9.00 -8.05
CA ASP A 193 -17.13 -10.15 -7.97
C ASP A 193 -17.71 -10.28 -6.55
N ASP A 194 -18.96 -10.75 -6.43
CA ASP A 194 -19.72 -10.87 -5.17
C ASP A 194 -19.10 -11.85 -4.14
N GLU A 195 -17.83 -12.22 -4.29
CA GLU A 195 -17.08 -12.85 -3.21
C GLU A 195 -16.96 -11.83 -2.07
N LEU A 196 -17.85 -11.97 -1.10
CA LEU A 196 -17.87 -11.16 0.11
C LEU A 196 -16.63 -11.49 0.93
N PHE A 197 -15.76 -10.50 1.07
CA PHE A 197 -14.72 -10.50 2.09
C PHE A 197 -15.30 -9.89 3.37
N ASP A 198 -14.88 -10.38 4.52
CA ASP A 198 -15.34 -9.93 5.83
C ASP A 198 -14.68 -8.59 6.24
N GLY A 199 -13.63 -8.16 5.52
CA GLY A 199 -12.91 -6.93 5.83
C GLY A 199 -11.68 -6.63 4.96
N LEU A 200 -11.06 -5.49 5.22
CA LEU A 200 -9.85 -5.01 4.55
C LEU A 200 -8.64 -5.92 4.80
N ARG A 201 -8.52 -6.51 6.00
CA ARG A 201 -7.48 -7.49 6.32
C ARG A 201 -7.61 -8.72 5.45
N GLU A 202 -8.83 -9.22 5.27
CA GLU A 202 -9.06 -10.38 4.43
C GLU A 202 -8.70 -10.10 2.97
N LEU A 203 -9.09 -8.93 2.44
CA LEU A 203 -8.67 -8.49 1.11
C LEU A 203 -7.14 -8.48 0.95
N TYR A 204 -6.42 -7.96 1.95
CA TYR A 204 -4.96 -7.92 1.94
C TYR A 204 -4.36 -9.33 1.92
N VAL A 205 -4.71 -10.19 2.89
CA VAL A 205 -4.09 -11.52 3.03
C VAL A 205 -4.47 -12.49 1.90
N THR A 206 -5.60 -12.26 1.23
CA THR A 206 -6.03 -13.03 0.06
C THR A 206 -5.54 -12.45 -1.27
N SER A 207 -4.69 -11.41 -1.24
CA SER A 207 -4.13 -10.75 -2.43
C SER A 207 -5.21 -10.21 -3.39
N GLN A 208 -6.27 -9.62 -2.83
CA GLN A 208 -7.38 -9.01 -3.54
C GLN A 208 -7.28 -7.49 -3.60
N LEU A 209 -6.09 -6.95 -3.34
CA LEU A 209 -5.78 -5.53 -3.52
C LEU A 209 -4.99 -5.31 -4.80
N GLU A 210 -5.27 -4.19 -5.47
CA GLU A 210 -4.39 -3.58 -6.46
C GLU A 210 -3.64 -2.39 -5.86
N TRP A 211 -2.41 -2.15 -6.32
CA TRP A 211 -1.48 -1.18 -5.73
C TRP A 211 -1.15 -0.06 -6.70
N SER A 212 -0.75 1.11 -6.22
CA SER A 212 -0.23 2.16 -7.11
C SER A 212 1.10 1.72 -7.73
N GLU A 213 1.43 2.28 -8.88
CA GLU A 213 2.62 1.88 -9.62
C GLU A 213 3.90 2.11 -8.80
N GLY A 214 4.64 1.02 -8.57
CA GLY A 214 5.86 1.03 -7.76
C GLY A 214 5.61 1.21 -6.26
N GLU A 215 4.40 0.94 -5.76
CA GLU A 215 4.06 0.96 -4.34
C GLU A 215 3.79 -0.45 -3.76
N PRO A 216 4.06 -0.67 -2.46
CA PRO A 216 4.60 0.26 -1.46
C PRO A 216 5.99 0.84 -1.76
N ALA A 217 6.23 2.10 -1.39
CA ALA A 217 7.48 2.80 -1.68
C ALA A 217 8.00 3.62 -0.50
N ILE A 218 9.32 3.71 -0.37
CA ILE A 218 9.96 4.69 0.52
C ILE A 218 10.51 5.83 -0.34
N ASN A 219 10.11 7.06 -0.04
CA ASN A 219 10.60 8.26 -0.73
C ASN A 219 11.51 9.07 0.20
N ILE A 220 12.66 9.53 -0.31
CA ILE A 220 13.55 10.49 0.35
C ILE A 220 13.48 11.81 -0.41
N TYR A 221 13.34 12.90 0.33
CA TYR A 221 13.37 14.27 -0.15
C TYR A 221 14.55 15.00 0.49
N GLU A 222 15.42 15.52 -0.36
CA GLU A 222 16.53 16.42 0.00
C GLU A 222 16.05 17.87 0.03
N ALA A 223 16.96 18.82 0.33
CA ALA A 223 16.66 20.24 0.20
C ALA A 223 16.15 20.58 -1.21
N ASP A 224 15.13 21.43 -1.27
CA ASP A 224 14.29 21.76 -2.44
C ASP A 224 13.54 20.57 -3.05
N GLY A 225 13.69 19.37 -2.47
CA GLY A 225 12.99 18.15 -2.87
C GLY A 225 11.50 18.26 -2.62
N TYR A 226 10.71 17.93 -3.64
CA TYR A 226 9.25 17.95 -3.56
C TYR A 226 8.62 16.87 -4.45
N PHE A 227 7.33 16.61 -4.24
CA PHE A 227 6.52 15.86 -5.19
C PHE A 227 5.31 16.70 -5.56
N GLY A 228 5.20 17.04 -6.84
CA GLY A 228 4.15 17.92 -7.35
C GLY A 228 2.74 17.46 -6.97
N CYS A 229 1.78 18.37 -7.10
CA CYS A 229 0.39 18.06 -6.86
C CYS A 229 -0.05 16.91 -7.79
N HIS A 230 -0.80 15.96 -7.24
CA HIS A 230 -1.32 14.79 -7.94
C HIS A 230 -2.43 14.14 -7.12
N LYS A 231 -3.03 13.11 -7.70
CA LYS A 231 -3.94 12.15 -7.07
C LYS A 231 -3.34 10.75 -7.21
N ASP A 232 -3.58 9.89 -6.23
CA ASP A 232 -3.09 8.51 -6.27
C ASP A 232 -4.00 7.59 -7.08
N HIS A 233 -5.25 8.01 -7.30
CA HIS A 233 -6.23 7.29 -8.11
C HIS A 233 -6.48 5.86 -7.59
N LEU A 234 -6.40 5.68 -6.26
CA LEU A 234 -6.72 4.44 -5.55
C LEU A 234 -7.56 4.71 -4.30
N ALA A 235 -8.34 3.73 -3.87
CA ALA A 235 -9.41 3.94 -2.90
C ALA A 235 -8.86 4.51 -1.60
N LEU A 236 -7.69 4.05 -1.18
CA LEU A 236 -7.04 4.49 0.04
C LEU A 236 -5.52 4.65 -0.14
N THR A 237 -4.99 5.73 0.41
CA THR A 237 -3.54 5.95 0.57
C THR A 237 -3.19 5.98 2.05
N VAL A 238 -2.12 5.25 2.40
CA VAL A 238 -1.45 5.28 3.70
C VAL A 238 -0.07 5.91 3.53
N LEU A 239 0.20 7.00 4.24
CA LEU A 239 1.48 7.71 4.21
C LEU A 239 2.04 7.85 5.62
N VAL A 240 3.23 7.32 5.86
CA VAL A 240 3.90 7.36 7.17
C VAL A 240 5.20 8.14 7.08
N PRO A 241 5.35 9.30 7.74
CA PRO A 241 6.64 9.95 7.90
C PRO A 241 7.59 9.09 8.72
N LEU A 242 8.82 8.90 8.24
CA LEU A 242 9.86 8.11 8.91
C LEU A 242 10.82 8.98 9.73
N LEU A 243 10.65 10.31 9.67
CA LEU A 243 11.50 11.30 10.33
C LEU A 243 10.66 12.41 10.97
N ASN A 244 11.16 13.01 12.05
CA ASN A 244 10.47 14.07 12.77
C ASN A 244 10.70 15.44 12.11
N PRO A 245 9.63 16.22 11.86
CA PRO A 245 9.77 17.62 11.45
C PRO A 245 10.43 18.44 12.58
N GLY A 246 11.24 19.43 12.22
CA GLY A 246 11.96 20.28 13.16
C GLY A 246 13.26 19.68 13.72
N GLU A 247 13.37 18.35 13.76
CA GLU A 247 14.61 17.64 14.13
C GLU A 247 15.42 17.23 12.89
N SER A 248 14.76 16.59 11.92
CA SER A 248 15.42 16.03 10.73
C SER A 248 15.30 16.93 9.50
N PHE A 249 14.27 17.78 9.45
CA PHE A 249 14.04 18.71 8.34
C PHE A 249 13.21 19.94 8.73
N SER A 250 13.32 21.01 7.94
CA SER A 250 12.42 22.17 7.92
C SER A 250 11.69 22.29 6.58
N GLY A 251 10.66 23.14 6.48
CA GLY A 251 9.73 23.10 5.35
C GLY A 251 8.98 21.75 5.32
N GLY A 252 8.83 21.17 4.14
CA GLY A 252 8.31 19.82 3.94
C GLY A 252 6.85 19.63 4.38
N GLY A 253 6.48 18.36 4.61
CA GLY A 253 5.12 17.95 4.93
C GLY A 253 4.34 17.45 3.72
N THR A 254 3.07 17.13 3.94
CA THR A 254 2.12 16.80 2.88
C THR A 254 1.05 17.89 2.83
N GLY A 255 0.98 18.61 1.71
CA GLY A 255 -0.07 19.58 1.44
C GLY A 255 -1.31 18.86 0.90
N PHE A 256 -2.49 19.25 1.37
CA PHE A 256 -3.79 18.74 0.94
C PHE A 256 -4.68 19.89 0.51
N TRP A 257 -5.42 19.70 -0.57
CA TRP A 257 -6.38 20.67 -1.09
C TRP A 257 -7.79 20.12 -0.98
N ALA A 258 -8.72 20.95 -0.50
CA ALA A 258 -10.15 20.66 -0.53
C ALA A 258 -10.67 20.62 -1.97
N GLY A 259 -11.84 20.01 -2.18
CA GLY A 259 -12.53 19.96 -3.49
C GLY A 259 -12.36 18.66 -4.28
N ASN A 260 -11.83 17.60 -3.64
CA ASN A 260 -11.86 16.23 -4.17
C ASN A 260 -11.43 16.10 -5.66
N ARG A 261 -12.30 15.48 -6.49
CA ARG A 261 -12.16 15.28 -7.93
C ARG A 261 -12.08 16.59 -8.72
N ASP A 262 -12.74 17.65 -8.26
CA ASP A 262 -12.81 18.93 -8.97
C ASP A 262 -11.52 19.75 -8.83
N THR A 263 -10.70 19.43 -7.82
CA THR A 263 -9.40 20.06 -7.68
C THR A 263 -8.41 19.51 -8.70
N SER A 264 -7.85 20.43 -9.48
CA SER A 264 -6.79 20.19 -10.46
C SER A 264 -5.53 19.61 -9.79
N GLU A 265 -4.84 18.67 -10.46
CA GLU A 265 -3.49 18.21 -10.08
C GLU A 265 -2.41 19.29 -10.22
N ASN A 266 -2.77 20.51 -10.61
CA ASN A 266 -1.94 21.71 -10.49
C ASN A 266 -2.82 22.84 -9.94
N PRO A 267 -3.16 22.81 -8.64
CA PRO A 267 -4.01 23.81 -8.04
C PRO A 267 -3.29 25.17 -8.07
N GLY A 268 -3.99 26.20 -8.54
CA GLY A 268 -3.47 27.58 -8.54
C GLY A 268 -3.50 28.25 -7.17
N THR A 269 -4.02 27.56 -6.16
CA THR A 269 -4.18 28.02 -4.79
C THR A 269 -3.19 27.30 -3.84
N PRO A 270 -2.84 27.91 -2.70
CA PRO A 270 -2.11 27.20 -1.64
C PRO A 270 -2.92 25.99 -1.12
N PRO A 271 -2.26 24.98 -0.52
CA PRO A 271 -2.96 23.87 0.11
C PRO A 271 -3.86 24.38 1.24
N THR A 272 -5.02 23.73 1.40
CA THR A 272 -5.94 23.98 2.50
C THR A 272 -5.25 23.72 3.84
N ILE A 273 -4.48 22.63 3.92
CA ILE A 273 -3.67 22.29 5.10
C ILE A 273 -2.35 21.65 4.67
N VAL A 274 -1.30 21.86 5.46
CA VAL A 274 -0.03 21.13 5.35
C VAL A 274 0.18 20.34 6.63
N LEU A 275 0.11 19.01 6.52
CA LEU A 275 0.33 18.13 7.66
C LEU A 275 1.81 17.75 7.80
N LYS A 276 2.31 17.88 9.02
CA LYS A 276 3.67 17.50 9.43
C LYS A 276 3.59 16.72 10.75
N PRO A 277 2.95 15.54 10.77
CA PRO A 277 2.86 14.78 12.01
C PRO A 277 4.25 14.24 12.39
N PRO A 278 4.46 13.83 13.66
CA PRO A 278 5.67 13.14 14.09
C PRO A 278 5.94 11.86 13.27
N ALA A 279 7.19 11.38 13.33
CA ALA A 279 7.56 10.10 12.74
C ALA A 279 6.68 8.96 13.30
N GLY A 280 6.26 8.06 12.41
CA GLY A 280 5.45 6.89 12.74
C GLY A 280 3.95 7.12 12.86
N THR A 281 3.47 8.36 12.65
CA THR A 281 2.04 8.62 12.44
C THR A 281 1.63 8.21 11.02
N ALA A 282 0.57 7.40 10.88
CA ALA A 282 0.00 7.08 9.58
C ALA A 282 -1.06 8.13 9.20
N LEU A 283 -0.86 8.81 8.08
CA LEU A 283 -1.89 9.61 7.41
C LEU A 283 -2.67 8.70 6.47
N VAL A 284 -4.00 8.71 6.56
CA VAL A 284 -4.90 7.91 5.72
C VAL A 284 -5.90 8.83 5.03
N PHE A 285 -6.02 8.72 3.71
CA PHE A 285 -6.89 9.56 2.89
C PHE A 285 -7.31 8.85 1.60
N GLY A 286 -8.41 9.31 0.97
CA GLY A 286 -8.89 8.76 -0.29
C GLY A 286 -8.02 9.23 -1.47
N GLY A 287 -7.82 8.39 -2.49
CA GLY A 287 -6.88 8.70 -3.56
C GLY A 287 -7.31 9.75 -4.57
N ASP A 288 -8.54 10.25 -4.50
CA ASP A 288 -8.99 11.43 -5.27
C ASP A 288 -8.66 12.77 -4.58
N VAL A 289 -8.14 12.73 -3.35
CA VAL A 289 -7.63 13.92 -2.67
C VAL A 289 -6.40 14.44 -3.41
N THR A 290 -6.48 15.69 -3.88
CA THR A 290 -5.31 16.37 -4.44
C THR A 290 -4.32 16.65 -3.31
N HIS A 291 -3.10 16.15 -3.45
CA HIS A 291 -2.06 16.32 -2.44
C HIS A 291 -0.67 16.45 -3.06
N SER A 292 0.30 16.87 -2.25
CA SER A 292 1.67 17.14 -2.69
C SER A 292 2.66 16.94 -1.54
N GLY A 293 3.84 16.38 -1.85
CA GLY A 293 4.99 16.45 -0.96
C GLY A 293 5.57 17.86 -1.04
N MET A 294 5.36 18.67 -0.01
CA MET A 294 5.78 20.08 0.00
C MET A 294 7.32 20.19 -0.01
N PRO A 295 7.89 21.26 -0.60
CA PRO A 295 9.33 21.45 -0.67
C PRO A 295 10.01 21.41 0.70
N VAL A 296 11.05 20.58 0.83
CA VAL A 296 11.93 20.56 2.01
C VAL A 296 12.88 21.75 1.92
N GLU A 297 12.96 22.57 2.96
CA GLU A 297 13.87 23.73 2.96
C GLU A 297 15.27 23.33 3.43
N GLN A 298 15.36 22.46 4.43
CA GLN A 298 16.62 21.99 5.02
C GLN A 298 16.46 20.54 5.50
N GLY A 299 17.55 19.78 5.49
CA GLY A 299 17.60 18.42 6.02
C GLY A 299 17.04 17.36 5.07
N LEU A 300 16.58 16.25 5.63
CA LEU A 300 16.01 15.12 4.89
C LEU A 300 14.62 14.80 5.41
N ARG A 301 13.67 14.60 4.48
CA ARG A 301 12.35 14.04 4.78
C ARG A 301 12.26 12.67 4.15
N SER A 302 11.76 11.69 4.90
CA SER A 302 11.49 10.36 4.38
C SER A 302 10.07 9.92 4.72
N VAL A 303 9.39 9.26 3.78
CA VAL A 303 8.03 8.73 3.96
C VAL A 303 7.91 7.34 3.35
N LEU A 304 7.23 6.44 4.04
CA LEU A 304 6.64 5.23 3.46
C LEU A 304 5.26 5.60 2.90
N VAL A 305 4.95 5.16 1.68
CA VAL A 305 3.65 5.36 1.05
C VAL A 305 3.14 4.05 0.46
N CYS A 306 1.85 3.80 0.67
CA CYS A 306 1.12 2.64 0.18
C CYS A 306 -0.26 3.10 -0.28
N SER A 307 -0.55 3.03 -1.57
CA SER A 307 -1.88 3.33 -2.11
C SER A 307 -2.48 2.07 -2.73
N PHE A 308 -3.73 1.76 -2.41
CA PHE A 308 -4.39 0.52 -2.84
C PHE A 308 -5.92 0.64 -2.99
N SER A 309 -6.48 -0.22 -3.84
CA SER A 309 -7.92 -0.43 -4.07
C SER A 309 -8.24 -1.92 -4.06
N THR A 310 -9.52 -2.28 -4.02
CA THR A 310 -9.94 -3.65 -4.37
C THR A 310 -9.57 -3.95 -5.82
N LYS A 311 -9.00 -5.14 -6.05
CA LYS A 311 -8.72 -5.67 -7.39
C LYS A 311 -10.01 -5.84 -8.18
N THR A 312 -9.98 -5.46 -9.45
CA THR A 312 -11.08 -5.66 -10.40
C THR A 312 -10.61 -6.45 -11.63
N ALA A 313 -11.54 -6.83 -12.49
CA ALA A 313 -11.21 -7.42 -13.79
C ALA A 313 -10.38 -6.48 -14.69
N ALA A 314 -10.38 -5.17 -14.44
CA ALA A 314 -9.60 -4.17 -15.17
C ALA A 314 -8.20 -3.93 -14.57
N SER A 315 -7.91 -4.47 -13.39
CA SER A 315 -6.61 -4.26 -12.71
C SER A 315 -5.46 -4.79 -13.54
N ASN A 316 -4.40 -3.98 -13.67
CA ASN A 316 -3.19 -4.39 -14.37
C ASN A 316 -2.46 -5.48 -13.55
N PRO A 317 -2.09 -6.64 -14.15
CA PRO A 317 -1.33 -7.68 -13.45
C PRO A 317 -0.07 -7.20 -12.72
N ASP A 318 0.66 -6.22 -13.28
CA ASP A 318 1.88 -5.67 -12.65
C ASP A 318 1.59 -4.97 -11.31
N ARG A 319 0.32 -4.62 -11.04
CA ARG A 319 -0.15 -3.92 -9.84
C ARG A 319 -0.73 -4.86 -8.78
N LEU A 320 -0.64 -6.17 -8.95
CA LEU A 320 -1.28 -7.16 -8.05
C LEU A 320 -0.33 -7.80 -7.03
N HIS A 321 0.90 -7.29 -6.94
CA HIS A 321 1.97 -7.95 -6.18
C HIS A 321 2.27 -7.28 -4.84
N GLY A 322 1.94 -5.98 -4.69
CA GLY A 322 2.15 -5.23 -3.45
C GLY A 322 3.59 -5.28 -2.97
N LEU A 323 3.81 -5.88 -1.80
CA LEU A 323 5.14 -6.05 -1.18
C LEU A 323 5.96 -7.20 -1.78
N HIS A 324 5.40 -7.98 -2.70
CA HIS A 324 6.10 -9.07 -3.36
C HIS A 324 6.69 -8.61 -4.70
N ALA A 325 7.90 -9.08 -4.99
CA ALA A 325 8.50 -8.85 -6.30
C ALA A 325 7.59 -9.46 -7.39
N PRO A 326 7.25 -8.70 -8.45
CA PRO A 326 6.49 -9.25 -9.57
C PRO A 326 7.29 -10.40 -10.20
N PRO A 327 6.65 -11.52 -10.58
CA PRO A 327 7.34 -12.64 -11.24
C PRO A 327 7.92 -12.22 -12.59
N THR A 328 7.29 -11.25 -13.25
CA THR A 328 7.74 -10.57 -14.47
C THR A 328 7.16 -9.16 -14.47
N THR A 329 7.93 -8.15 -14.83
CA THR A 329 7.40 -6.81 -15.11
C THR A 329 7.21 -6.62 -16.61
N SER A 330 6.12 -5.97 -17.02
CA SER A 330 6.02 -5.51 -18.39
C SER A 330 7.11 -4.46 -18.69
N ALA A 331 7.60 -4.42 -19.94
CA ALA A 331 8.70 -3.54 -20.33
C ALA A 331 8.41 -2.03 -20.13
N ASN A 332 7.14 -1.66 -19.93
CA ASN A 332 6.69 -0.28 -19.74
C ASN A 332 6.28 0.03 -18.29
N PHE A 333 6.46 -0.91 -17.36
CA PHE A 333 6.15 -0.69 -15.95
C PHE A 333 7.19 0.25 -15.32
N LYS A 334 6.77 1.49 -15.06
CA LYS A 334 7.59 2.58 -14.50
C LYS A 334 7.88 2.37 -13.01
N GLY A 335 7.27 1.38 -12.36
CA GLY A 335 7.52 1.06 -10.95
C GLY A 335 8.91 0.50 -10.63
N THR A 336 9.80 0.35 -11.61
CA THR A 336 11.13 -0.27 -11.45
C THR A 336 12.33 0.58 -11.92
N LEU A 337 12.15 1.85 -12.27
CA LEU A 337 13.24 2.67 -12.85
C LEU A 337 13.42 4.04 -12.17
#